data_AF-A0A926Z3J9-F1
#
_entry.id   AF-A0A926Z3J9-F1
#
_cell.length_a   1.000
_cell.length_b   1.000
_cell.length_c   1.000
_cell.angle_alpha   90.00
_cell.angle_beta   90.00
_cell.angle_gamma   90.00
#
_symmetry.space_group_name_H-M   'P 1'
#
loop_
_entity.id
_entity.type
_entity.pdbx_description
1 polymer ?
#
loop_
_entity_poly.entity_id
_entity_poly.type
_entity_poly.pdbx_seq_one_letter_code
_entity_poly.pdbx_strand_id
1 'polypeptide(L)' 'MPKYPVLATRPTELSIGKANPEKAKIQLGWEAKYKMSDVVQMMVQARLDQGKL' A
#
# COMPACT_ATOMS: atom_id res chain seq x y z
N MET A 1 2.49 -23.59 20.41
CA MET A 1 1.77 -22.30 20.53
C MET A 1 2.30 -21.37 19.45
N PRO A 2 1.46 -20.72 18.63
CA PRO A 2 1.95 -19.86 17.54
C PRO A 2 2.66 -18.63 18.13
N LYS A 3 3.81 -18.27 17.51
CA LYS A 3 4.83 -17.37 18.07
C LYS A 3 4.50 -15.86 17.98
N TYR A 4 3.33 -15.50 17.45
CA TYR A 4 2.90 -14.11 17.28
C TYR A 4 1.41 -13.99 17.61
N PRO A 5 0.99 -12.98 18.41
CA PRO A 5 -0.43 -12.71 18.58
C PRO A 5 -1.01 -12.39 17.20
N VAL A 6 -2.16 -13.00 16.90
CA VAL A 6 -2.91 -12.75 15.66
C VAL A 6 -3.04 -11.24 15.53
N LEU A 7 -2.39 -10.67 14.50
CA LEU A 7 -2.50 -9.26 14.16
C LEU A 7 -3.99 -8.94 14.10
N ALA A 8 -4.43 -7.98 14.90
CA ALA A 8 -5.83 -7.67 15.13
C ALA A 8 -6.64 -7.70 13.82
N THR A 9 -7.34 -8.80 13.57
CA THR A 9 -8.35 -8.86 12.52
C THR A 9 -9.50 -8.02 13.03
N ARG A 10 -9.85 -6.99 12.27
CA ARG A 10 -10.98 -6.14 12.64
C ARG A 10 -12.24 -7.02 12.66
N PRO A 11 -13.20 -6.76 13.56
CA PRO A 11 -14.47 -7.50 13.60
C PRO A 11 -15.21 -7.54 12.26
N THR A 12 -14.91 -6.61 11.36
CA THR A 12 -15.33 -6.63 9.97
C THR A 12 -14.14 -6.30 9.07
N GLU A 13 -13.79 -7.24 8.20
CA GLU A 13 -12.71 -7.08 7.23
C GLU A 13 -13.25 -6.59 5.88
N LEU A 14 -12.44 -5.80 5.18
CA LEU A 14 -12.70 -5.42 3.80
C LEU A 14 -11.94 -6.38 2.88
N SER A 15 -12.65 -7.32 2.25
CA SER A 15 -12.02 -8.34 1.41
C SER A 15 -11.35 -7.76 0.15
N ILE A 16 -11.94 -6.71 -0.43
CA ILE A 16 -11.44 -6.06 -1.65
C ILE A 16 -11.65 -4.55 -1.56
N GLY A 17 -10.60 -3.77 -1.84
CA GLY A 17 -10.66 -2.33 -2.04
C GLY A 17 -10.20 -1.96 -3.44
N LYS A 18 -11.09 -1.40 -4.27
CA LYS A 18 -10.76 -0.88 -5.61
C LYS A 18 -11.53 0.42 -5.85
N ALA A 19 -10.81 1.49 -6.17
CA ALA A 19 -11.39 2.79 -6.48
C ALA A 19 -11.36 3.07 -8.01
N ASN A 20 -12.25 3.94 -8.48
CA ASN A 20 -12.17 4.54 -9.83
C ASN A 20 -11.65 5.99 -9.71
N PRO A 21 -10.40 6.29 -10.13
CA PRO A 21 -9.82 7.62 -10.06
C PRO A 21 -10.18 8.54 -11.25
N GLU A 22 -11.06 8.11 -12.16
CA GLU A 22 -11.41 8.85 -13.38
C GLU A 22 -11.84 10.30 -13.12
N LYS A 23 -12.62 10.55 -12.07
CA LYS A 23 -13.03 11.91 -11.70
C LYS A 23 -11.83 12.81 -11.39
N ALA A 24 -10.84 12.30 -10.66
CA ALA A 24 -9.63 13.06 -10.32
C ALA A 24 -8.78 13.35 -11.56
N LYS A 25 -8.71 12.39 -12.50
CA LYS A 25 -8.06 12.59 -13.80
C LYS A 25 -8.73 13.70 -14.60
N ILE A 26 -10.06 13.69 -14.71
CA ILE A 26 -10.80 14.68 -15.49
C ILE A 26 -10.71 16.08 -14.87
N GLN A 27 -10.90 16.19 -13.55
CA GLN A 27 -11.02 17.51 -12.90
C GLN A 27 -9.68 18.13 -12.51
N LEU A 28 -8.69 17.30 -12.18
CA LEU A 28 -7.41 17.76 -11.62
C LEU A 28 -6.23 17.42 -12.52
N GLY A 29 -6.45 16.70 -13.62
CA GLY A 29 -5.35 16.11 -14.41
C GLY A 29 -4.54 15.08 -13.62
N TRP A 30 -5.06 14.61 -12.48
CA TRP A 30 -4.29 13.76 -11.57
C TRP A 30 -4.36 12.29 -11.98
N GLU A 31 -3.19 11.66 -12.06
CA GLU A 31 -3.07 10.22 -12.25
C GLU A 31 -1.90 9.64 -11.43
N ALA A 32 -2.04 8.37 -11.05
CA ALA A 32 -0.98 7.66 -10.35
C ALA A 32 0.20 7.41 -11.29
N LYS A 33 1.41 7.79 -10.86
CA LYS A 33 2.64 7.61 -11.64
C LYS A 33 3.25 6.21 -11.53
N TYR A 34 2.85 5.46 -10.51
CA TYR A 34 3.46 4.18 -10.13
C TYR A 34 2.40 3.13 -9.85
N LYS A 35 2.72 1.86 -10.11
CA LYS A 35 1.90 0.70 -9.75
C LYS A 35 2.29 0.19 -8.36
N MET A 36 1.46 -0.69 -7.80
CA MET A 36 1.69 -1.26 -6.47
C MET A 36 3.02 -2.03 -6.37
N SER A 37 3.44 -2.71 -7.44
CA SER A 37 4.76 -3.37 -7.51
C SER A 37 5.91 -2.39 -7.26
N ASP A 38 5.83 -1.22 -7.88
CA ASP A 38 6.86 -0.19 -7.82
C ASP A 38 6.90 0.41 -6.40
N VAL A 39 5.73 0.66 -5.82
CA VAL A 39 5.61 1.16 -4.43
C VAL A 39 6.22 0.19 -3.43
N VAL A 40 5.95 -1.11 -3.56
CA VAL A 40 6.55 -2.15 -2.69
C VAL A 40 8.07 -2.13 -2.81
N GLN A 41 8.61 -2.04 -4.03
CA GLN A 41 10.05 -1.96 -4.24
C GLN A 41 10.64 -0.71 -3.59
N MET A 42 10.01 0.45 -3.77
CA MET A 42 10.45 1.71 -3.13
C MET A 42 10.45 1.62 -1.60
N MET A 43 9.45 0.97 -1.01
CA MET A 43 9.37 0.77 0.44
C MET A 43 10.49 -0.13 0.97
N VAL A 44 10.75 -1.27 0.30
CA VAL A 44 11.82 -2.20 0.69
C VAL A 44 13.18 -1.51 0.54
N GLN A 45 13.39 -0.79 -0.55
CA GLN A 45 14.63 -0.06 -0.77
C GLN A 45 14.88 0.98 0.33
N ALA A 46 13.86 1.78 0.68
CA ALA A 46 13.96 2.75 1.77
C ALA A 46 14.31 2.10 3.11
N ARG A 47 13.73 0.92 3.41
CA ARG A 47 14.06 0.14 4.62
C ARG A 47 15.53 -0.32 4.62
N LEU A 48 16.01 -0.83 3.49
CA LEU A 48 17.39 -1.30 3.35
C LEU A 48 18.39 -0.16 3.50
N ASP A 49 18.06 1.02 2.98
CA ASP A 49 18.95 2.18 3.07
C ASP A 49 18.97 2.80 4.47
N GLN A 50 17.85 2.75 5.22
CA GLN A 50 17.83 3.14 6.64
C GLN A 50 18.65 2.21 7.54
N GLY A 51 18.74 0.92 7.20
CA GLY A 51 19.52 -0.07 7.94
C GLY A 51 21.03 -0.08 7.62
N LYS A 52 21.49 0.78 6.70
CA LYS A 52 22.91 0.94 6.32
C LYS A 52 23.62 2.08 7.07
N LEU A 53 23.05 2.54 8.19
CA LEU A 53 23.67 3.49 9.12
C LEU A 53 24.44 2.78 10.23
#